data_AF-A0A833VGW5-F1
#
_entry.id   AF-A0A833VGW5-F1
#
_cell.length_a   1.000
_cell.length_b   1.000
_cell.length_c   1.000
_cell.angle_alpha   90.00
_cell.angle_beta   90.00
_cell.angle_gamma   90.00
#
_symmetry.space_group_name_H-M   'P 1'
#
loop_
_entity.id
_entity.type
_entity.pdbx_description
1 polymer ?
#
loop_
_entity_poly.entity_id
_entity_poly.type
_entity_poly.pdbx_seq_one_letter_code
_entity_poly.pdbx_strand_id
1 'polypeptide(L)'
;MASSISQAFLFSIILFLSINKACSDLPGEKNTHLHFYFHELISGSNATILQVVQAPNNTGFTFGAMPVRRVQGLVVASGKDGSLSTMLNFVFNDGAYNGSTLAIYGWFVLGNGITIERPVIGGTGAFRMARGYSIASPVIIISSTEYVYEYI
;
A
#
# COMPACT_ATOMS: atom_id res chain seq x y z
N MET A 1 -60.52 25.15 7.61
CA MET A 1 -59.60 25.46 6.50
C MET A 1 -58.38 24.57 6.65
N ALA A 2 -58.27 23.48 5.90
CA ALA A 2 -57.11 22.60 5.94
C ALA A 2 -56.12 23.06 4.85
N SER A 3 -54.92 23.46 5.23
CA SER A 3 -53.87 23.84 4.29
C SER A 3 -53.33 22.58 3.59
N SER A 4 -53.46 22.51 2.26
CA SER A 4 -52.88 21.41 1.49
C SER A 4 -51.36 21.58 1.42
N ILE A 5 -50.61 20.68 2.05
CA ILE A 5 -49.14 20.64 1.92
C ILE A 5 -48.79 20.30 0.47
N SER A 6 -47.93 21.11 -0.14
CA SER A 6 -47.47 20.91 -1.52
C SER A 6 -46.78 19.56 -1.69
N GLN A 7 -47.11 18.84 -2.76
CA GLN A 7 -46.54 17.54 -3.09
C GLN A 7 -45.02 17.59 -3.33
N ALA A 8 -44.51 18.74 -3.78
CA ALA A 8 -43.08 19.00 -3.93
C ALA A 8 -42.36 19.09 -2.57
N PHE A 9 -43.03 19.60 -1.54
CA PHE A 9 -42.48 19.68 -0.18
C PHE A 9 -42.42 18.30 0.49
N LEU A 10 -43.42 17.45 0.26
CA LEU A 10 -43.39 16.05 0.68
C LEU A 10 -42.25 15.29 0.01
N PHE A 11 -42.04 15.50 -1.29
CA PHE A 11 -40.94 14.86 -2.03
C PHE A 11 -39.56 15.30 -1.51
N SER A 12 -39.36 16.59 -1.22
CA SER A 12 -38.08 17.07 -0.68
C SER A 12 -37.77 16.50 0.70
N ILE A 13 -38.78 16.36 1.57
CA ILE A 13 -38.63 15.72 2.88
C ILE A 13 -38.25 14.24 2.73
N ILE A 14 -38.92 13.50 1.84
CA ILE A 14 -38.64 12.08 1.61
C ILE A 14 -37.22 11.89 1.05
N LEU A 15 -36.81 12.74 0.09
CA LEU A 15 -35.47 12.71 -0.47
C LEU A 15 -34.42 13.01 0.61
N PHE A 16 -34.64 14.04 1.43
CA PHE A 16 -33.74 14.40 2.52
C PHE A 16 -33.61 13.27 3.56
N LEU A 17 -34.72 12.66 3.97
CA LEU A 17 -34.70 11.52 4.91
C LEU A 17 -34.00 10.29 4.33
N SER A 18 -34.17 10.04 3.03
CA SER A 18 -33.56 8.92 2.31
C SER A 18 -32.04 9.09 2.21
N ILE A 19 -31.56 10.31 1.93
CA ILE A 19 -30.12 10.63 1.90
C ILE A 19 -29.49 10.48 3.29
N ASN A 20 -30.14 10.97 4.34
CA ASN A 20 -29.63 10.85 5.71
C ASN A 20 -29.52 9.39 6.15
N LYS A 21 -30.53 8.57 5.85
CA LYS A 21 -30.53 7.13 6.16
C LYS A 21 -29.45 6.37 5.38
N ALA A 22 -29.30 6.65 4.08
CA ALA A 22 -28.25 6.05 3.26
C ALA A 22 -26.84 6.43 3.76
N CYS A 23 -26.67 7.66 4.25
CA CYS A 23 -25.40 8.13 4.83
C CYS A 23 -25.10 7.47 6.18
N SER A 24 -26.12 7.27 7.04
CA SER A 24 -25.95 6.64 8.35
C SER A 24 -25.71 5.13 8.28
N ASP A 25 -26.17 4.47 7.21
CA ASP A 25 -25.98 3.02 7.00
C ASP A 25 -24.59 2.68 6.40
N LEU A 26 -23.76 3.68 6.09
CA LEU A 26 -22.37 3.44 5.69
C LEU A 26 -21.56 2.98 6.91
N PRO A 27 -20.81 1.87 6.81
CA PRO A 27 -19.86 1.49 7.85
C PRO A 27 -18.90 2.65 8.11
N GLY A 28 -18.75 3.04 9.37
CA GLY A 28 -17.83 4.11 9.75
C GLY A 28 -16.40 3.81 9.29
N GLU A 29 -15.70 4.86 8.84
CA GLU A 29 -14.29 4.76 8.44
C GLU A 29 -13.45 4.32 9.65
N LYS A 30 -12.61 3.30 9.44
CA LYS A 30 -11.71 2.78 10.47
C LYS A 30 -10.30 3.26 10.18
N ASN A 31 -9.64 3.80 11.19
CA ASN A 31 -8.21 4.09 11.13
C ASN A 31 -7.43 2.89 11.66
N THR A 32 -6.42 2.45 10.90
CA THR A 32 -5.53 1.36 11.29
C THR A 32 -4.10 1.83 11.23
N HIS A 33 -3.35 1.62 12.31
CA HIS A 33 -1.92 1.88 12.38
C HIS A 33 -1.19 0.54 12.42
N LEU A 34 -0.39 0.26 11.41
CA LEU A 34 0.36 -0.99 11.28
C LEU A 34 1.83 -0.69 11.53
N HIS A 35 2.50 -1.50 12.34
CA HIS A 35 3.93 -1.38 12.52
C HIS A 35 4.55 -2.77 12.35
N PHE A 36 5.42 -2.93 11.35
CA PHE A 36 6.09 -4.19 11.05
C PHE A 36 7.45 -3.96 10.40
N TYR A 37 8.24 -5.03 10.30
CA TYR A 37 9.57 -5.02 9.68
C TYR A 37 9.54 -5.79 8.36
N PHE A 38 10.13 -5.21 7.32
CA PHE A 38 10.28 -5.80 6.00
C PHE A 38 11.73 -6.19 5.77
N HIS A 39 11.96 -7.47 5.50
CA HIS A 39 13.27 -8.05 5.26
C HIS A 39 13.43 -8.32 3.76
N GLU A 40 14.43 -7.68 3.15
CA GLU A 40 14.73 -7.78 1.74
C GLU A 40 16.08 -8.46 1.54
N LEU A 41 16.06 -9.65 0.97
CA LEU A 41 17.23 -10.46 0.61
C LEU A 41 17.34 -10.49 -0.92
N ILE A 42 18.31 -9.76 -1.47
CA ILE A 42 18.46 -9.55 -2.92
C ILE A 42 19.05 -10.79 -3.61
N SER A 43 19.95 -11.50 -2.93
CA SER A 43 20.66 -12.64 -3.52
C SER A 43 20.92 -13.76 -2.49
N GLY A 44 21.37 -14.92 -2.96
CA GLY A 44 21.58 -16.12 -2.13
C GLY A 44 20.45 -17.14 -2.26
N SER A 45 20.59 -18.29 -1.60
CA SER A 45 19.62 -19.41 -1.68
C SER A 45 18.24 -19.07 -1.10
N ASN A 46 18.16 -18.05 -0.25
CA ASN A 46 16.93 -17.56 0.39
C ASN A 46 16.49 -16.19 -0.12
N ALA A 47 16.91 -15.80 -1.34
CA ALA A 47 16.53 -14.53 -1.93
C ALA A 47 15.00 -14.34 -1.93
N THR A 48 14.55 -13.15 -1.53
CA THR A 48 13.13 -12.77 -1.50
C THR A 48 12.70 -12.08 -2.78
N ILE A 49 13.63 -11.86 -3.71
CA ILE A 49 13.41 -11.15 -4.97
C ILE A 49 13.89 -12.02 -6.12
N LEU A 50 13.07 -12.12 -7.15
CA LEU A 50 13.47 -12.70 -8.43
C LEU A 50 13.73 -11.59 -9.44
N GLN A 51 14.94 -11.57 -10.00
CA GLN A 51 15.29 -10.69 -11.11
C GLN A 51 14.67 -11.21 -12.40
N VAL A 52 13.86 -10.37 -13.05
CA VAL A 52 13.19 -10.73 -14.31
C VAL A 52 14.00 -10.25 -15.52
N VAL A 53 14.49 -9.00 -15.49
CA VAL A 53 15.35 -8.46 -16.56
C VAL A 53 16.50 -7.66 -15.96
N GLN A 54 17.70 -7.79 -16.55
CA GLN A 54 18.86 -6.99 -16.16
C GLN A 54 18.85 -5.64 -16.88
N ALA A 55 19.24 -4.57 -16.18
CA ALA A 55 19.39 -3.26 -16.81
C ALA A 55 20.53 -3.30 -17.86
N PRO A 56 20.41 -2.58 -19.01
CA PRO A 56 21.33 -2.69 -20.14
C PRO A 56 22.82 -2.40 -19.91
N ASN A 57 23.25 -1.96 -18.72
CA ASN A 57 24.63 -1.57 -18.43
C ASN A 57 25.18 -2.12 -17.09
N ASN A 58 24.62 -3.21 -16.57
CA ASN A 58 25.10 -3.86 -15.34
C ASN A 58 25.31 -2.90 -14.15
N THR A 59 24.42 -1.91 -13.98
CA THR A 59 24.51 -0.88 -12.93
C THR A 59 24.17 -1.42 -11.52
N GLY A 60 24.20 -2.74 -11.32
CA GLY A 60 23.82 -3.38 -10.07
C GLY A 60 22.31 -3.36 -9.75
N PHE A 61 21.48 -2.78 -10.61
CA PHE A 61 20.03 -2.69 -10.41
C PHE A 61 19.24 -3.39 -11.53
N THR A 62 18.08 -3.90 -11.15
CA THR A 62 17.23 -4.77 -11.96
C THR A 62 16.14 -3.98 -12.69
N PHE A 63 15.91 -4.30 -13.96
CA PHE A 63 14.71 -3.87 -14.68
C PHE A 63 13.60 -4.89 -14.42
N GLY A 64 12.77 -4.65 -13.42
CA GLY A 64 11.74 -5.60 -13.02
C GLY A 64 12.26 -6.70 -12.11
N ALA A 65 11.95 -6.57 -10.84
CA ALA A 65 12.16 -7.57 -9.80
C ALA A 65 10.82 -7.89 -9.14
N MET A 66 10.59 -9.18 -8.83
CA MET A 66 9.35 -9.64 -8.19
C MET A 66 9.65 -10.11 -6.77
N PRO A 67 9.18 -9.38 -5.73
CA PRO A 67 9.16 -9.90 -4.37
C PRO A 67 8.28 -11.15 -4.30
N VAL A 68 8.81 -12.21 -3.71
CA VAL A 68 8.13 -13.50 -3.52
C VAL A 68 7.88 -13.68 -2.03
N ARG A 69 6.65 -14.10 -1.67
CA ARG A 69 6.09 -14.35 -0.33
C ARG A 69 5.07 -13.28 0.12
N ARG A 70 5.21 -12.73 1.33
CA ARG A 70 4.20 -11.88 2.00
C ARG A 70 4.15 -10.47 1.42
N VAL A 71 5.21 -10.03 0.75
CA VAL A 71 5.18 -8.83 -0.08
C VAL A 71 5.35 -9.27 -1.51
N GLN A 72 4.49 -8.77 -2.39
CA GLN A 72 4.44 -9.18 -3.80
C GLN A 72 4.30 -7.93 -4.66
N GLY A 73 5.06 -7.85 -5.75
CA GLY A 73 5.03 -6.63 -6.54
C GLY A 73 6.06 -6.57 -7.64
N LEU A 74 6.31 -5.34 -8.08
CA LEU A 74 7.31 -5.01 -9.07
C LEU A 74 8.22 -3.92 -8.52
N VAL A 75 9.52 -4.13 -8.68
CA VAL A 75 10.57 -3.14 -8.44
C VAL A 75 11.30 -2.89 -9.76
N VAL A 76 11.41 -1.63 -10.17
CA VAL A 76 12.06 -1.25 -11.43
C VAL A 76 13.08 -0.17 -11.18
N ALA A 77 14.31 -0.36 -11.65
CA ALA A 77 15.28 0.73 -11.78
C ALA A 77 14.74 1.80 -12.73
N SER A 78 14.38 2.96 -12.19
CA SER A 78 13.74 4.06 -12.93
C SER A 78 14.61 5.30 -13.06
N GLY A 79 15.74 5.37 -12.35
CA GLY A 79 16.71 6.47 -12.44
C GLY A 79 18.14 5.97 -12.62
N LYS A 80 18.98 6.79 -13.28
CA LYS A 80 20.42 6.50 -13.47
C LYS A 80 21.22 6.57 -12.16
N ASP A 81 20.65 7.22 -11.16
CA ASP A 81 21.14 7.39 -9.80
C ASP A 81 20.87 6.17 -8.89
N GLY A 82 20.23 5.12 -9.41
CA GLY A 82 19.80 3.96 -8.61
C GLY A 82 18.41 4.11 -8.00
N SER A 83 17.67 5.18 -8.35
CA SER A 83 16.27 5.34 -7.96
C SER A 83 15.40 4.20 -8.51
N LEU A 84 14.51 3.70 -7.65
CA LEU A 84 13.59 2.62 -7.95
C LEU A 84 12.14 3.14 -7.97
N SER A 85 11.34 2.64 -8.91
CA SER A 85 9.90 2.73 -8.86
C SER A 85 9.34 1.40 -8.41
N THR A 86 8.48 1.42 -7.39
CA THR A 86 8.00 0.20 -6.73
C THR A 86 6.48 0.20 -6.64
N MET A 87 5.90 -0.96 -6.95
CA MET A 87 4.48 -1.26 -6.75
C MET A 87 4.40 -2.54 -5.94
N LEU A 88 4.05 -2.43 -4.66
CA LEU A 88 4.12 -3.51 -3.69
C LEU A 88 2.74 -3.75 -3.06
N ASN A 89 2.38 -5.02 -2.90
CA ASN A 89 1.24 -5.50 -2.16
C ASN A 89 1.73 -6.24 -0.91
N PHE A 90 1.35 -5.77 0.26
CA PHE A 90 1.50 -6.49 1.52
C PHE A 90 0.33 -7.43 1.68
N VAL A 91 0.61 -8.72 1.80
CA VAL A 91 -0.37 -9.81 1.90
C VAL A 91 -0.36 -10.35 3.33
N PHE A 92 -1.47 -10.15 4.04
CA PHE A 92 -1.63 -10.57 5.43
C PHE A 92 -2.26 -11.96 5.47
N ASN A 93 -1.56 -12.94 6.04
CA ASN A 93 -2.02 -14.34 6.10
C ASN A 93 -2.32 -14.83 7.52
N ASP A 94 -2.36 -13.91 8.50
CA ASP A 94 -2.55 -14.24 9.90
C ASP A 94 -3.19 -13.07 10.67
N GLY A 95 -3.67 -13.36 11.88
CA GLY A 95 -4.26 -12.38 12.80
C GLY A 95 -5.55 -11.75 12.28
N ALA A 96 -5.83 -10.53 12.77
CA ALA A 96 -7.07 -9.80 12.47
C ALA A 96 -7.24 -9.42 10.98
N TYR A 97 -6.16 -9.49 10.19
CA TYR A 97 -6.15 -9.08 8.79
C TYR A 97 -5.93 -10.25 7.83
N ASN A 98 -6.03 -11.50 8.30
CA ASN A 98 -5.85 -12.68 7.47
C ASN A 98 -6.70 -12.63 6.19
N GLY A 99 -6.08 -12.84 5.03
CA GLY A 99 -6.68 -12.77 3.71
C GLY A 99 -6.82 -11.36 3.13
N SER A 100 -6.37 -10.32 3.85
CA SER A 100 -6.42 -8.93 3.38
C SER A 100 -5.10 -8.51 2.74
N THR A 101 -5.14 -7.48 1.90
CA THR A 101 -3.94 -6.91 1.27
C THR A 101 -3.92 -5.38 1.36
N LEU A 102 -2.73 -4.80 1.39
CA LEU A 102 -2.50 -3.35 1.33
C LEU A 102 -1.53 -3.02 0.18
N ALA A 103 -1.90 -2.09 -0.68
CA ALA A 103 -1.13 -1.73 -1.88
C ALA A 103 -0.44 -0.39 -1.71
N ILE A 104 0.87 -0.35 -2.00
CA ILE A 104 1.73 0.83 -1.89
C ILE A 104 2.45 1.03 -3.21
N TYR A 105 2.43 2.27 -3.71
CA TYR A 105 3.17 2.67 -4.90
C TYR A 105 4.12 3.82 -4.56
N GLY A 106 5.27 3.89 -5.23
CA GLY A 106 6.11 5.09 -5.14
C GLY A 106 7.58 4.86 -5.43
N TRP A 107 8.29 5.96 -5.34
CA TRP A 107 9.75 6.02 -5.41
C TRP A 107 10.38 5.36 -4.18
N PHE A 108 11.50 4.68 -4.39
CA PHE A 108 12.28 4.03 -3.36
C PHE A 108 13.77 4.05 -3.71
N VAL A 109 14.64 3.97 -2.71
CA VAL A 109 16.09 3.81 -2.90
C VAL A 109 16.61 2.83 -1.86
N LEU A 110 17.39 1.86 -2.30
CA LEU A 110 18.01 0.86 -1.44
C LEU A 110 19.30 1.40 -0.80
N GLY A 111 19.48 1.16 0.49
CA GLY A 111 20.78 1.30 1.17
C GLY A 111 21.31 2.72 1.37
N ASN A 112 20.53 3.78 1.06
CA ASN A 112 20.96 5.16 1.26
C ASN A 112 20.71 5.70 2.68
N GLY A 113 20.12 4.91 3.57
CA GLY A 113 19.82 5.32 4.95
C GLY A 113 18.68 6.34 5.08
N ILE A 114 17.91 6.58 4.01
CA ILE A 114 16.84 7.59 3.99
C ILE A 114 15.50 6.96 4.38
N THR A 115 14.76 7.64 5.25
CA THR A 115 13.36 7.36 5.54
C THR A 115 12.47 7.92 4.43
N ILE A 116 11.56 7.09 3.91
CA ILE A 116 10.74 7.42 2.74
C ILE A 116 9.26 7.26 3.08
N GLU A 117 8.46 8.28 2.74
CA GLU A 117 7.00 8.19 2.77
C GLU A 117 6.47 7.74 1.40
N ARG A 118 5.49 6.82 1.40
CA ARG A 118 4.84 6.33 0.18
C ARG A 118 3.33 6.25 0.36
N PRO A 119 2.54 6.56 -0.68
CA PRO A 119 1.09 6.49 -0.61
C PRO A 119 0.59 5.05 -0.55
N VAL A 120 -0.38 4.82 0.34
CA VAL A 120 -1.28 3.67 0.28
C VAL A 120 -2.33 3.97 -0.79
N ILE A 121 -2.28 3.23 -1.88
CA ILE A 121 -3.13 3.43 -3.06
C ILE A 121 -4.37 2.53 -3.07
N GLY A 122 -4.50 1.63 -2.08
CA GLY A 122 -5.66 0.76 -1.95
C GLY A 122 -5.40 -0.45 -1.05
N GLY A 123 -6.40 -1.31 -1.00
CA GLY A 123 -6.33 -2.58 -0.28
C GLY A 123 -7.55 -3.46 -0.53
N THR A 124 -7.48 -4.69 -0.04
CA THR A 124 -8.56 -5.68 -0.12
C THR A 124 -8.93 -6.21 1.27
N GLY A 125 -10.06 -6.91 1.38
CA GLY A 125 -10.52 -7.47 2.65
C GLY A 125 -10.79 -6.37 3.68
N ALA A 126 -10.14 -6.46 4.83
CA ALA A 126 -10.24 -5.47 5.91
C ALA A 126 -9.78 -4.06 5.47
N PHE A 127 -8.92 -3.96 4.46
CA PHE A 127 -8.40 -2.71 3.91
C PHE A 127 -9.10 -2.27 2.62
N ARG A 128 -10.34 -2.75 2.38
CA ARG A 128 -11.11 -2.31 1.22
C ARG A 128 -11.32 -0.79 1.27
N MET A 129 -10.99 -0.12 0.16
CA MET A 129 -10.97 1.35 0.04
C MET A 129 -9.92 2.07 0.91
N ALA A 130 -8.90 1.35 1.39
CA ALA A 130 -7.85 1.97 2.20
C ALA A 130 -7.14 3.11 1.43
N ARG A 131 -6.87 4.18 2.17
CA ARG A 131 -6.10 5.37 1.75
C ARG A 131 -5.25 5.80 2.93
N GLY A 132 -4.09 6.37 2.65
CA GLY A 132 -3.16 6.82 3.67
C GLY A 132 -1.75 6.84 3.13
N TYR A 133 -0.79 6.73 4.04
CA TYR A 133 0.63 6.71 3.72
C TYR A 133 1.31 5.61 4.55
N SER A 134 2.50 5.23 4.10
CA SER A 134 3.43 4.40 4.87
C SER A 134 4.75 5.13 4.98
N ILE A 135 5.41 5.01 6.12
CA ILE A 135 6.77 5.50 6.35
C ILE A 135 7.69 4.29 6.45
N ALA A 136 8.68 4.21 5.57
CA ALA A 136 9.70 3.17 5.56
C ALA A 136 11.02 3.75 6.05
N SER A 137 11.51 3.30 7.21
CA SER A 137 12.79 3.71 7.80
C SER A 137 13.80 2.55 7.76
N PRO A 138 15.05 2.77 7.35
CA PRO A 138 16.07 1.73 7.38
C PRO A 138 16.48 1.44 8.83
N VAL A 139 16.45 0.16 9.22
CA VAL A 139 16.80 -0.29 10.57
C VAL A 139 18.23 -0.78 10.61
N ILE A 140 18.56 -1.77 9.78
CA ILE A 140 19.91 -2.33 9.67
C ILE A 140 20.21 -2.62 8.19
N ILE A 141 21.41 -2.24 7.76
CA ILE A 141 22.04 -2.70 6.52
C ILE A 141 23.02 -3.80 6.93
N ILE A 142 22.62 -5.07 6.78
CA ILE A 142 23.40 -6.22 7.28
C ILE A 142 24.53 -6.53 6.30
N SER A 143 24.27 -6.40 4.99
CA SER A 143 25.24 -6.56 3.92
C SER A 143 24.80 -5.76 2.68
N SER A 144 25.56 -5.82 1.59
CA SER A 144 25.13 -5.27 0.29
C SER A 144 23.92 -5.97 -0.33
N THR A 145 23.40 -7.03 0.32
CA THR A 145 22.34 -7.88 -0.23
C THR A 145 21.19 -8.15 0.75
N GLU A 146 21.29 -7.64 1.98
CA GLU A 146 20.27 -7.84 3.03
C GLU A 146 19.96 -6.52 3.72
N TYR A 147 18.69 -6.12 3.61
CA TYR A 147 18.17 -4.86 4.13
C TYR A 147 16.95 -5.11 4.99
N VAL A 148 16.85 -4.42 6.13
CA VAL A 148 15.67 -4.42 6.98
C VAL A 148 15.12 -3.02 7.10
N TYR A 149 13.84 -2.86 6.76
CA TYR A 149 13.11 -1.60 6.87
C TYR A 149 11.97 -1.75 7.88
N GLU A 150 11.83 -0.77 8.75
CA GLU A 150 10.66 -0.56 9.61
C GLU A 150 9.59 0.17 8.80
N TYR A 151 8.36 -0.35 8.83
CA TYR A 151 7.20 0.25 8.18
C TYR A 151 6.18 0.65 9.24
N ILE A 152 5.69 1.89 9.12
CA ILE A 152 4.62 2.49 9.94
C ILE A 152 3.53 3.06 9.02
#